data_AF-A0A424W5I6-F1
#
_entry.id   AF-A0A424W5I6-F1
#
_cell.length_a   1.000
_cell.length_b   1.000
_cell.length_c   1.000
_cell.angle_alpha   90.00
_cell.angle_beta   90.00
_cell.angle_gamma   90.00
#
_symmetry.space_group_name_H-M   'P 1'
#
loop_
_entity.id
_entity.type
_entity.pdbx_description
1 polymer ?
#
loop_
_entity_poly.entity_id
_entity_poly.type
_entity_poly.pdbx_seq_one_letter_code
_entity_poly.pdbx_strand_id
1 'polypeptide(L)'
;MDRFHGDEQYQILTATVQDVCETLGNPASWDADGHDALFWAKRLEAADFFANLGAADYVSILYAVMNSNSQWCLGIQRDIKHAIKTELVG
;
A
#
# COMPACT_ATOMS: atom_id res chain seq x y z
N MET A 1 10.51 4.00 -32.42
CA MET A 1 11.26 4.81 -31.44
C MET A 1 10.48 6.08 -31.23
N ASP A 2 9.73 6.14 -30.13
CA ASP A 2 9.60 7.30 -29.23
C ASP A 2 8.59 6.91 -28.15
N ARG A 3 9.10 6.46 -27.00
CA ARG A 3 8.31 6.40 -25.77
C ARG A 3 8.88 7.50 -24.90
N PHE A 4 8.21 8.64 -24.90
CA PHE A 4 8.44 9.69 -23.93
C PHE A 4 8.31 9.07 -22.52
N HIS A 5 9.45 8.86 -21.87
CA HIS A 5 9.57 8.64 -20.43
C HIS A 5 10.32 9.85 -19.87
N GLY A 6 9.71 11.03 -20.01
CA GLY A 6 10.37 12.33 -19.80
C GLY A 6 9.77 13.23 -18.73
N ASP A 7 8.52 13.00 -18.28
CA ASP A 7 7.76 14.01 -17.53
C ASP A 7 7.27 13.57 -16.14
N GLU A 8 7.71 12.42 -15.62
CA GLU A 8 7.36 11.99 -14.24
C GLU A 8 8.40 12.46 -13.19
N GLN A 9 9.31 13.35 -13.57
CA GLN A 9 10.26 13.94 -12.64
C GLN A 9 9.77 15.32 -12.18
N TYR A 10 9.54 15.43 -10.86
CA TYR A 10 9.40 16.65 -10.06
C TYR A 10 8.00 17.26 -9.90
N GLN A 11 6.99 16.46 -9.57
CA GLN A 11 5.90 17.03 -8.76
C GLN A 11 6.51 17.41 -7.40
N ILE A 12 6.56 18.72 -7.10
CA ILE A 12 6.98 19.22 -5.79
C ILE A 12 5.83 18.89 -4.84
N LEU A 13 6.06 17.92 -3.95
CA LEU A 13 5.10 17.53 -2.91
C LEU A 13 5.27 18.47 -1.72
N THR A 14 4.17 19.02 -1.22
CA THR A 14 4.14 19.89 -0.05
C THR A 14 3.55 19.21 1.18
N ALA A 15 2.91 18.05 0.99
CA ALA A 15 2.45 17.18 2.08
C ALA A 15 3.59 16.79 3.03
N THR A 16 3.32 16.86 4.32
CA THR A 16 4.24 16.40 5.36
C THR A 16 4.15 14.88 5.55
N VAL A 17 5.15 14.28 6.19
CA VAL A 17 5.11 12.85 6.55
C VAL A 17 3.87 12.51 7.37
N GLN A 18 3.44 13.40 8.26
CA GLN A 18 2.24 13.20 9.08
C GLN A 18 0.98 13.18 8.21
N ASP A 19 0.84 14.11 7.25
CA ASP A 19 -0.30 14.15 6.33
C ASP A 19 -0.40 12.86 5.51
N VAL A 20 0.75 12.34 5.05
CA VAL A 20 0.81 11.07 4.32
C VAL A 20 0.42 9.90 5.22
N CYS A 21 0.92 9.84 6.45
CA CYS A 21 0.54 8.79 7.41
C CYS A 21 -0.95 8.81 7.73
N GLU A 22 -1.54 9.99 7.90
CA GLU A 22 -2.98 10.16 8.10
C GLU A 22 -3.76 9.70 6.87
N THR A 23 -3.28 10.05 5.68
CA THR A 23 -3.86 9.63 4.40
C THR A 23 -3.86 8.10 4.24
N LEU A 24 -2.72 7.46 4.55
CA LEU A 24 -2.59 6.00 4.49
C LEU A 24 -3.44 5.29 5.56
N GLY A 25 -3.66 5.93 6.71
CA GLY A 25 -4.48 5.41 7.80
C GLY A 25 -5.98 5.56 7.59
N ASN A 26 -6.41 6.47 6.71
CA ASN A 26 -7.82 6.77 6.48
C ASN A 26 -8.21 6.71 4.98
N PRO A 27 -8.90 5.63 4.58
CA PRO A 27 -9.53 5.44 3.27
C PRO A 27 -10.20 6.63 2.57
N ALA A 28 -10.78 7.56 3.33
CA ALA A 28 -11.57 8.66 2.80
C ALA A 28 -10.82 10.00 2.82
N SER A 29 -9.53 9.99 3.14
CA SER A 29 -8.72 11.20 3.25
C SER A 29 -7.80 11.40 2.05
N TRP A 30 -7.39 12.66 1.91
CA TRP A 30 -6.39 13.12 0.96
C TRP A 30 -5.34 13.92 1.71
N ASP A 31 -4.10 13.89 1.23
CA ASP A 31 -3.05 14.73 1.77
C ASP A 31 -3.26 16.22 1.39
N ALA A 32 -2.36 17.08 1.85
CA ALA A 32 -2.41 18.52 1.57
C ALA A 32 -2.33 18.87 0.07
N ASP A 33 -1.80 17.95 -0.76
CA ASP A 33 -1.67 18.10 -2.21
C ASP A 33 -2.84 17.45 -2.99
N GLY A 34 -3.80 16.84 -2.29
CA GLY A 34 -4.97 16.18 -2.87
C GLY A 34 -4.75 14.73 -3.30
N HIS A 35 -3.66 14.08 -2.87
CA HIS A 35 -3.38 12.68 -3.19
C HIS A 35 -4.00 11.73 -2.18
N ASP A 36 -4.50 10.59 -2.67
CA ASP A 36 -5.09 9.55 -1.85
C ASP A 36 -4.08 8.45 -1.46
N ALA A 37 -4.55 7.48 -0.67
CA ALA A 37 -3.73 6.33 -0.25
C ALA A 37 -3.20 5.50 -1.44
N LEU A 38 -3.92 5.45 -2.58
CA LEU A 38 -3.50 4.68 -3.75
C LEU A 38 -2.32 5.35 -4.47
N PHE A 39 -2.32 6.69 -4.57
CA PHE A 39 -1.18 7.44 -5.07
C PHE A 39 0.08 7.14 -4.25
N TRP A 40 -0.03 7.22 -2.92
CA TRP A 40 1.10 6.97 -2.02
C TRP A 40 1.56 5.51 -2.05
N ALA A 41 0.65 4.54 -2.16
CA ALA A 41 1.01 3.13 -2.34
C ALA A 41 1.88 2.92 -3.61
N LYS A 42 1.50 3.51 -4.75
CA LYS A 42 2.28 3.43 -5.99
C LYS A 42 3.65 4.11 -5.87
N ARG A 43 3.72 5.23 -5.14
CA ARG A 43 4.99 5.94 -4.87
C ARG A 43 5.93 5.10 -4.00
N LEU A 44 5.41 4.43 -2.98
CA LEU A 44 6.19 3.52 -2.13
C LEU A 44 6.65 2.28 -2.90
N GLU A 45 5.81 1.74 -3.77
CA GLU A 45 6.18 0.66 -4.70
C GLU A 45 7.32 1.08 -5.62
N ALA A 46 7.21 2.25 -6.27
CA ALA A 46 8.26 2.80 -7.13
C ALA A 46 9.56 3.13 -6.38
N ALA A 47 9.51 3.25 -5.05
CA ALA A 47 10.67 3.42 -4.18
C ALA A 47 11.20 2.08 -3.61
N ASP A 48 10.77 0.95 -4.17
CA ASP A 48 11.13 -0.40 -3.74
C ASP A 48 10.81 -0.71 -2.26
N PHE A 49 9.91 0.03 -1.61
CA PHE A 49 9.60 -0.17 -0.20
C PHE A 49 9.13 -1.62 0.07
N PHE A 50 8.17 -2.10 -0.73
CA PHE A 50 7.61 -3.44 -0.56
C PHE A 50 8.59 -4.55 -0.94
N ALA A 51 9.48 -4.31 -1.91
CA ALA A 51 10.52 -5.26 -2.32
C ALA A 51 11.58 -5.48 -1.24
N ASN A 52 11.76 -4.51 -0.35
CA ASN A 52 12.73 -4.57 0.75
C ASN A 52 12.15 -5.16 2.05
N LEU A 53 10.88 -5.56 2.08
CA LEU A 53 10.26 -6.16 3.25
C LEU A 53 10.77 -7.59 3.49
N GLY A 54 11.03 -7.93 4.74
CA GLY A 54 11.44 -9.27 5.16
C GLY A 54 10.27 -10.11 5.67
N ALA A 55 10.55 -11.39 5.95
CA ALA A 55 9.56 -12.32 6.49
C ALA A 55 8.91 -11.83 7.81
N ALA A 56 9.67 -11.14 8.67
CA ALA A 56 9.14 -10.58 9.91
C ALA A 56 8.14 -9.42 9.67
N ASP A 57 8.39 -8.60 8.64
CA ASP A 57 7.50 -7.51 8.25
C ASP A 57 6.21 -8.07 7.64
N TYR A 58 6.32 -9.12 6.81
CA TYR A 58 5.15 -9.83 6.28
C TYR A 58 4.29 -10.41 7.38
N VAL A 59 4.88 -11.00 8.44
CA VAL A 59 4.12 -11.47 9.60
C VAL A 59 3.39 -10.33 10.28
N SER A 60 4.03 -9.17 10.44
CA SER A 60 3.40 -7.98 11.04
C SER A 60 2.23 -7.47 10.21
N ILE A 61 2.38 -7.44 8.88
CA ILE A 61 1.30 -7.05 7.94
C ILE A 61 0.16 -8.06 8.01
N LEU A 62 0.44 -9.36 7.95
CA LEU A 62 -0.58 -10.41 8.04
C LEU A 62 -1.34 -10.34 9.37
N TYR A 63 -0.62 -10.13 10.48
CA TYR A 63 -1.23 -9.94 11.80
C TYR A 63 -2.18 -8.75 11.81
N ALA A 64 -1.75 -7.58 11.32
CA ALA A 64 -2.58 -6.39 11.25
C ALA A 64 -3.81 -6.59 10.35
N VAL A 65 -3.62 -7.15 9.16
CA VAL A 65 -4.70 -7.41 8.19
C VAL A 65 -5.74 -8.37 8.77
N MET A 66 -5.32 -9.47 9.39
CA MET A 66 -6.23 -10.50 9.91
C MET A 66 -7.01 -10.05 11.16
N ASN A 67 -6.53 -9.03 11.87
CA ASN A 67 -7.20 -8.47 13.05
C ASN A 67 -7.96 -7.16 12.77
N SER A 68 -7.88 -6.63 11.55
CA SER A 68 -8.59 -5.42 11.15
C SER A 68 -10.09 -5.65 10.92
N ASN A 69 -10.92 -4.69 11.32
CA ASN A 69 -12.35 -4.62 11.00
C ASN A 69 -12.64 -3.69 9.79
N SER A 70 -11.61 -3.16 9.13
CA SER A 70 -11.77 -2.31 7.96
C SER A 70 -12.34 -3.10 6.78
N GLN A 71 -13.31 -2.51 6.07
CA GLN A 71 -13.88 -3.09 4.84
C GLN A 71 -12.81 -3.34 3.77
N TRP A 72 -11.74 -2.55 3.78
CA TRP A 72 -10.64 -2.67 2.84
C TRP A 72 -9.80 -3.93 3.09
N CYS A 73 -9.78 -4.40 4.34
CA CYS A 73 -9.08 -5.63 4.71
C CYS A 73 -9.91 -6.89 4.41
N LEU A 74 -11.23 -6.79 4.23
CA LEU A 74 -12.08 -7.98 4.04
C LEU A 74 -11.73 -8.76 2.77
N GLY A 75 -11.44 -8.06 1.68
CA GLY A 75 -11.04 -8.67 0.40
C GLY A 75 -9.74 -9.47 0.57
N ILE A 76 -8.69 -8.82 1.07
CA ILE A 76 -7.39 -9.47 1.27
C ILE A 76 -7.45 -10.58 2.35
N GLN A 77 -8.27 -10.44 3.40
CA GLN A 77 -8.48 -11.52 4.38
C GLN A 77 -9.08 -12.77 3.72
N ARG A 78 -10.04 -12.61 2.81
CA ARG A 78 -10.60 -13.73 2.03
C ARG A 78 -9.52 -14.39 1.18
N ASP A 79 -8.74 -13.57 0.48
CA ASP A 79 -7.73 -14.07 -0.47
C ASP A 79 -6.58 -14.77 0.28
N ILE A 80 -6.17 -14.27 1.45
CA ILE A 80 -5.23 -14.95 2.37
C ILE A 80 -5.78 -16.31 2.80
N LYS A 81 -7.03 -16.39 3.28
CA LYS A 81 -7.65 -17.66 3.69
C LYS A 81 -7.73 -18.66 2.53
N HIS A 82 -8.00 -18.16 1.32
CA HIS A 82 -8.01 -18.99 0.11
C HIS A 82 -6.62 -19.54 -0.19
N ALA A 83 -5.59 -18.69 -0.20
CA ALA A 83 -4.20 -19.11 -0.42
C ALA A 83 -3.76 -20.15 0.62
N ILE A 84 -4.02 -19.91 1.90
CA ILE A 84 -3.74 -20.88 2.98
C ILE A 84 -4.45 -22.21 2.72
N LYS A 85 -5.72 -22.18 2.30
CA LYS A 85 -6.46 -23.41 2.00
C LYS A 85 -5.82 -24.19 0.85
N THR A 86 -5.38 -23.51 -0.21
CA THR A 86 -4.68 -24.14 -1.33
C THR A 86 -3.40 -24.81 -0.86
N GLU A 87 -2.54 -24.10 -0.12
CA GLU A 87 -1.28 -24.66 0.41
C GLU A 87 -1.49 -25.88 1.33
N LEU A 88 -2.57 -25.90 2.12
CA LEU A 88 -2.89 -27.03 3.01
C LEU A 88 -3.46 -28.25 2.26
N VAL A 89 -4.04 -28.06 1.08
CA VAL A 89 -4.67 -29.13 0.29
C VAL A 89 -3.72 -29.70 -0.77
N GLY A 90 -2.71 -28.93 -1.19
CA GLY A 90 -1.78 -29.26 -2.29
C GLY A 90 -2.38 -28.95 -3.66
#